data_AF-A0A4Q2LJW9-F1
#
_entry.id   AF-A0A4Q2LJW9-F1
#
_cell.length_a   1.000
_cell.length_b   1.000
_cell.length_c   1.000
_cell.angle_alpha   90.00
_cell.angle_beta   90.00
_cell.angle_gamma   90.00
#
_symmetry.space_group_name_H-M   'P 1'
#
loop_
_entity.id
_entity.type
_entity.pdbx_description
1 polymer ?
#
loop_
_entity_poly.entity_id
_entity_poly.type
_entity_poly.pdbx_seq_one_letter_code
_entity_poly.pdbx_strand_id
1 'polypeptide(L)'
;MQTIINQKMQRNGMALGGIGTGTVEINQNGVLQNWHIFNLGQWASREAKKHKLDNLYDYETHVLPFYIRTKQGTDLPKVRKLSHDMDAGEFRSVMYSWHKEVKEIQYTVSLLGKLKNSVNRGLANRELRNRLHRGDDHIAITMSSNSTDAHQQNGSISFSVSGGENSYIQGDFARSFANSVLGGEFGITEQSYLFDFRETGKLPNLGSETYPEAIVRLADDELEQLSDTQILEVLAQILDIASSKPPYQRIQEIDPALLANREGKLKFIRLIQKQMRTIELDDEGHEAWGDAALCSNLTLKPGEKRDIRFIVSWHFPNHYSDQGRFVGHQYANWFEDAQDVNDYMNANADAILSKVRGFAHTLAQSDAPASFVHHWFNQLNTITKCSWWSKSGDFAIWEGYGSCGFHTMDITYQGSFNLLALFPDLQLGQMELGARFQREDGRVHHFFTPDFCSVDDGFDRVDMNPQYVLLVCRDYLWTGDTGYVKKLWPSIIKAMDSIEQLDRDGDGLPDTETGSNTYDAWHFRGTPSYISSLWLAALLAASRLAADLGERELQAKWQSLLATGRKSFEQKLWNASRR
;
A
#
# COMPACT_ATOMS: atom_id res chain seq x y z
N MET A 1 -23.63 0.41 66.56
CA MET A 1 -22.58 1.45 66.40
C MET A 1 -22.83 2.12 65.06
N GLN A 2 -22.91 3.46 65.03
CA GLN A 2 -23.13 4.26 63.82
C GLN A 2 -22.03 3.97 62.79
N THR A 3 -22.42 3.59 61.57
CA THR A 3 -21.50 3.63 60.43
C THR A 3 -21.35 5.10 60.04
N ILE A 4 -20.25 5.71 60.47
CA ILE A 4 -19.86 7.06 60.07
C ILE A 4 -19.44 6.99 58.59
N ILE A 5 -20.32 7.42 57.67
CA ILE A 5 -19.92 7.72 56.29
C ILE A 5 -19.19 9.07 56.34
N ASN A 6 -17.86 9.05 56.33
CA ASN A 6 -17.05 10.25 56.19
C ASN A 6 -16.73 10.46 54.70
N GLN A 7 -17.48 11.31 54.01
CA GLN A 7 -17.08 11.83 52.70
C GLN A 7 -16.09 12.99 52.91
N LYS A 8 -14.81 12.77 52.58
CA LYS A 8 -13.85 13.86 52.41
C LYS A 8 -13.83 14.31 50.95
N MET A 9 -14.03 15.60 50.73
CA MET A 9 -13.84 16.26 49.44
C MET A 9 -12.34 16.34 49.12
N GLN A 10 -11.88 15.62 48.09
CA GLN A 10 -10.47 15.59 47.68
C GLN A 10 -10.19 16.75 46.70
N ARG A 11 -9.18 17.59 46.98
CA ARG A 11 -8.96 18.86 46.25
C ARG A 11 -7.80 18.89 45.23
N ASN A 12 -6.80 17.99 45.25
CA ASN A 12 -5.62 18.03 44.35
C ASN A 12 -5.11 16.62 43.93
N GLY A 13 -4.17 16.49 42.97
CA GLY A 13 -3.73 15.26 42.24
C GLY A 13 -2.33 14.63 42.52
N MET A 14 -1.80 13.83 41.57
CA MET A 14 -0.76 12.80 41.83
C MET A 14 0.68 13.37 41.89
N ALA A 15 1.47 12.96 42.88
CA ALA A 15 2.90 13.28 42.97
C ALA A 15 3.71 12.28 42.13
N LEU A 16 4.36 12.76 41.08
CA LEU A 16 5.30 11.97 40.29
C LEU A 16 6.70 12.10 40.92
N GLY A 17 7.28 10.98 41.36
CA GLY A 17 8.65 10.92 41.86
C GLY A 17 9.66 11.46 40.85
N GLY A 18 10.79 11.96 41.35
CA GLY A 18 11.57 13.05 40.74
C GLY A 18 12.33 12.76 39.45
N ILE A 19 12.33 13.77 38.58
CA ILE A 19 13.43 14.08 37.67
C ILE A 19 14.12 15.31 38.29
N GLY A 20 15.20 15.10 39.05
CA GLY A 20 16.00 16.18 39.66
C GLY A 20 15.28 16.99 40.76
N THR A 21 15.50 16.59 42.02
CA THR A 21 15.40 17.38 43.27
C THR A 21 14.19 18.32 43.52
N GLY A 22 13.03 18.08 42.91
CA GLY A 22 11.76 18.74 43.23
C GLY A 22 10.52 17.85 43.02
N THR A 23 9.36 18.25 43.56
CA THR A 23 8.07 17.55 43.35
C THR A 23 7.15 18.33 42.41
N VAL A 24 6.47 17.61 41.52
CA VAL A 24 5.43 18.15 40.62
C VAL A 24 4.11 17.43 40.86
N GLU A 25 3.01 18.17 40.85
CA GLU A 25 1.65 17.60 40.94
C GLU A 25 0.92 17.79 39.61
N ILE A 26 0.29 16.72 39.10
CA ILE A 26 -0.69 16.81 38.00
C ILE A 26 -2.09 16.85 38.60
N ASN A 27 -2.83 17.93 38.34
CA ASN A 27 -4.23 18.06 38.72
C ASN A 27 -5.15 17.30 37.76
N GLN A 28 -6.42 17.11 38.16
CA GLN A 28 -7.43 16.36 37.38
C GLN A 28 -7.73 16.97 35.99
N ASN A 29 -7.33 18.21 35.74
CA ASN A 29 -7.46 18.89 34.46
C ASN A 29 -6.19 18.78 33.57
N GLY A 30 -5.23 17.93 33.93
CA GLY A 30 -3.98 17.75 33.20
C GLY A 30 -2.95 18.87 33.38
N VAL A 31 -3.24 19.87 34.22
CA VAL A 31 -2.34 21.00 34.48
C VAL A 31 -1.36 20.67 35.60
N LEU A 32 -0.08 21.03 35.39
CA LEU A 32 0.97 20.91 36.39
C LEU A 32 0.88 22.05 37.43
N GLN A 33 0.83 21.72 38.72
CA GLN A 33 0.76 22.68 39.84
C GLN A 33 1.63 22.26 41.04
N ASN A 34 1.74 23.14 42.05
CA ASN A 34 2.50 22.97 43.31
C ASN A 34 3.97 22.56 43.14
N TRP A 35 4.70 23.34 42.35
CA TRP A 35 6.14 23.17 42.15
C TRP A 35 6.90 23.77 43.32
N HIS A 36 7.58 22.93 44.11
CA HIS A 36 8.52 23.39 45.14
C HIS A 36 9.96 23.10 44.70
N ILE A 37 10.76 24.16 44.59
CA ILE A 37 12.19 24.14 44.28
C ILE A 37 12.90 24.90 45.41
N PHE A 38 13.97 24.33 45.97
CA PHE A 38 14.74 24.99 47.03
C PHE A 38 15.79 25.94 46.43
N ASN A 39 15.73 27.21 46.79
CA ASN A 39 16.80 28.18 46.52
C ASN A 39 17.64 28.34 47.80
N LEU A 40 18.96 28.14 47.73
CA LEU A 40 19.90 28.52 48.79
C LEU A 40 21.20 29.05 48.16
N GLY A 41 21.83 30.03 48.83
CA GLY A 41 23.19 30.51 48.51
C GLY A 41 23.29 31.91 47.91
N GLN A 42 24.51 32.27 47.49
CA GLN A 42 24.89 33.62 47.03
C GLN A 42 24.07 34.12 45.82
N TRP A 43 23.49 33.21 45.02
CA TRP A 43 22.70 33.53 43.82
C TRP A 43 21.29 34.08 44.11
N ALA A 44 20.84 34.04 45.37
CA ALA A 44 19.57 34.66 45.78
C ALA A 44 19.67 36.19 45.98
N SER A 45 20.88 36.78 45.98
CA SER A 45 21.07 38.22 46.20
C SER A 45 22.31 38.78 45.48
N ARG A 46 22.16 39.96 44.84
CA ARG A 46 23.28 40.67 44.19
C ARG A 46 24.33 41.25 45.17
N GLU A 47 24.00 41.34 46.46
CA GLU A 47 24.88 41.84 47.53
C GLU A 47 24.99 40.82 48.69
N ALA A 48 25.37 39.57 48.39
CA ALA A 48 25.36 38.43 49.33
C ALA A 48 25.97 38.75 50.73
N LYS A 49 27.11 39.47 50.76
CA LYS A 49 27.82 39.95 51.96
C LYS A 49 26.99 40.80 52.92
N LYS A 50 26.08 41.61 52.38
CA LYS A 50 25.19 42.47 53.19
C LYS A 50 24.10 41.65 53.88
N HIS A 51 23.77 40.49 53.34
CA HIS A 51 22.67 39.64 53.78
C HIS A 51 23.11 38.37 54.53
N LYS A 52 24.42 38.23 54.84
CA LYS A 52 25.01 37.08 55.57
C LYS A 52 24.83 35.73 54.87
N LEU A 53 24.82 35.71 53.53
CA LEU A 53 24.64 34.50 52.70
C LEU A 53 25.97 33.98 52.12
N ASP A 54 27.09 34.53 52.58
CA ASP A 54 28.42 34.47 52.00
C ASP A 54 29.11 33.12 52.24
N ASN A 55 28.69 32.42 53.30
CA ASN A 55 29.27 31.14 53.73
C ASN A 55 28.55 29.93 53.12
N LEU A 56 27.65 30.15 52.16
CA LEU A 56 26.95 29.07 51.45
C LEU A 56 27.71 28.74 50.16
N TYR A 57 27.94 27.44 49.92
CA TYR A 57 28.78 26.92 48.83
C TYR A 57 28.28 27.34 47.45
N ASP A 58 29.23 27.67 46.56
CA ASP A 58 29.02 27.94 45.15
C ASP A 58 29.26 26.66 44.35
N TYR A 59 28.35 26.30 43.42
CA TYR A 59 28.52 25.16 42.54
C TYR A 59 28.97 25.69 41.17
N GLU A 60 30.27 25.68 40.92
CA GLU A 60 30.80 25.91 39.59
C GLU A 60 30.90 24.61 38.80
N THR A 61 30.57 24.75 37.51
CA THR A 61 30.84 23.88 36.36
C THR A 61 29.89 22.71 36.07
N HIS A 62 29.32 22.78 34.84
CA HIS A 62 28.61 21.74 34.08
C HIS A 62 27.09 21.70 34.16
N VAL A 63 26.46 22.69 33.53
CA VAL A 63 25.14 22.42 32.95
C VAL A 63 24.76 23.19 31.70
N LEU A 64 24.32 22.41 30.72
CA LEU A 64 23.52 22.79 29.56
C LEU A 64 22.31 23.65 29.99
N PRO A 65 22.28 24.93 29.62
CA PRO A 65 21.18 25.80 29.98
C PRO A 65 20.03 25.75 28.97
N PHE A 66 18.83 25.34 29.38
CA PHE A 66 17.62 25.49 28.56
C PHE A 66 16.94 26.82 28.88
N TYR A 67 16.67 27.64 27.86
CA TYR A 67 15.91 28.87 28.02
C TYR A 67 14.50 28.68 27.43
N ILE A 68 13.49 28.64 28.28
CA ILE A 68 12.10 28.41 27.89
C ILE A 68 11.33 29.72 27.96
N ARG A 69 10.83 30.18 26.80
CA ARG A 69 9.89 31.31 26.70
C ARG A 69 8.48 30.79 26.88
N THR A 70 7.82 31.25 27.94
CA THR A 70 6.45 30.84 28.31
C THR A 70 5.52 32.04 28.24
N LYS A 71 4.29 31.83 27.77
CA LYS A 71 3.21 32.81 27.77
C LYS A 71 1.92 32.10 28.18
N GLN A 72 1.28 32.59 29.24
CA GLN A 72 0.01 32.04 29.72
C GLN A 72 -1.10 33.03 29.34
N GLY A 73 -2.02 32.61 28.48
CA GLY A 73 -3.10 33.48 28.00
C GLY A 73 -2.57 34.80 27.40
N THR A 74 -3.07 35.93 27.91
CA THR A 74 -2.75 37.28 27.41
C THR A 74 -1.49 37.90 28.04
N ASP A 75 -0.81 37.22 28.96
CA ASP A 75 0.34 37.78 29.68
C ASP A 75 1.56 38.06 28.79
N LEU A 76 2.47 38.93 29.27
CA LEU A 76 3.75 39.16 28.59
C LEU A 76 4.63 37.89 28.65
N PRO A 77 5.22 37.43 27.52
CA PRO A 77 6.05 36.25 27.48
C PRO A 77 7.30 36.39 28.36
N LYS A 78 7.59 35.37 29.17
CA LYS A 78 8.73 35.33 30.10
C LYS A 78 9.69 34.22 29.69
N VAL A 79 10.99 34.50 29.65
CA VAL A 79 12.04 33.52 29.35
C VAL A 79 12.68 33.03 30.65
N ARG A 80 12.86 31.72 30.80
CA ARG A 80 13.38 31.07 32.02
C ARG A 80 14.52 30.11 31.69
N LYS A 81 15.65 30.20 32.40
CA LYS A 81 16.86 29.36 32.21
C LYS A 81 16.87 28.13 33.15
N LEU A 82 17.35 26.98 32.70
CA LEU A 82 17.35 25.68 33.41
C LEU A 82 18.74 25.02 33.38
N SER A 83 19.30 24.59 34.52
CA SER A 83 20.64 23.94 34.64
C SER A 83 20.73 23.01 35.93
N HIS A 84 21.60 21.98 35.96
CA HIS A 84 21.79 20.78 36.84
C HIS A 84 23.29 20.49 37.21
N ASP A 85 23.65 20.06 38.42
CA ASP A 85 25.00 19.49 38.70
C ASP A 85 24.98 18.13 39.48
N MET A 86 26.00 17.28 39.24
CA MET A 86 26.10 15.81 39.31
C MET A 86 26.72 15.20 40.60
N ASP A 87 27.18 15.96 41.59
CA ASP A 87 28.15 15.41 42.59
C ASP A 87 27.59 14.79 43.88
N ALA A 88 26.27 14.75 44.11
CA ALA A 88 25.70 14.14 45.32
C ALA A 88 24.79 12.96 44.97
N GLY A 89 25.39 11.78 44.81
CA GLY A 89 24.73 10.52 44.47
C GLY A 89 23.76 9.93 45.49
N GLU A 90 22.95 10.72 46.20
CA GLU A 90 21.81 10.20 47.00
C GLU A 90 20.58 11.10 46.97
N PHE A 91 19.43 10.49 46.62
CA PHE A 91 18.10 11.04 46.80
C PHE A 91 17.78 11.20 48.30
N ARG A 92 17.42 12.42 48.73
CA ARG A 92 16.61 12.61 49.94
C ARG A 92 15.40 13.47 49.64
N SER A 93 14.24 12.83 49.57
CA SER A 93 12.96 13.48 49.83
C SER A 93 12.12 12.53 50.68
N VAL A 94 11.92 12.94 51.93
CA VAL A 94 10.93 12.38 52.85
C VAL A 94 9.59 13.02 52.48
N MET A 95 8.78 12.35 51.68
CA MET A 95 7.34 12.62 51.61
C MET A 95 6.59 11.31 51.45
N TYR A 96 5.59 11.12 52.33
CA TYR A 96 4.55 10.12 52.13
C TYR A 96 3.90 10.39 50.77
N SER A 97 4.19 9.56 49.78
CA SER A 97 3.40 9.47 48.56
C SER A 97 2.07 8.84 48.93
N TRP A 98 1.08 9.69 49.24
CA TRP A 98 -0.31 9.26 49.30
C TRP A 98 -0.65 8.79 47.89
N HIS A 99 -0.60 7.47 47.67
CA HIS A 99 -1.02 6.86 46.42
C HIS A 99 -2.47 7.30 46.18
N LYS A 100 -2.69 8.11 45.14
CA LYS A 100 -4.02 8.47 44.67
C LYS A 100 -4.39 7.47 43.60
N GLU A 101 -5.54 6.85 43.74
CA GLU A 101 -6.10 6.00 42.71
C GLU A 101 -6.51 6.90 41.53
N VAL A 102 -5.83 6.78 40.40
CA VAL A 102 -6.33 7.31 39.13
C VAL A 102 -7.55 6.45 38.78
N LYS A 103 -8.75 7.00 38.98
CA LYS A 103 -9.98 6.23 38.79
C LYS A 103 -10.17 5.76 37.35
N GLU A 104 -9.74 6.56 36.37
CA GLU A 104 -9.80 6.24 34.94
C GLU A 104 -8.84 7.16 34.14
N ILE A 105 -8.23 6.64 33.07
CA ILE A 105 -7.52 7.44 32.05
C ILE A 105 -8.20 7.14 30.71
N GLN A 106 -8.77 8.16 30.06
CA GLN A 106 -9.36 8.01 28.75
C GLN A 106 -8.45 8.64 27.69
N TYR A 107 -8.26 7.94 26.58
CA TYR A 107 -7.48 8.41 25.44
C TYR A 107 -8.40 8.61 24.24
N THR A 108 -8.47 9.83 23.72
CA THR A 108 -9.07 10.06 22.40
C THR A 108 -8.04 9.73 21.33
N VAL A 109 -8.39 8.79 20.46
CA VAL A 109 -7.58 8.38 19.31
C VAL A 109 -8.29 8.82 18.05
N SER A 110 -7.54 9.44 17.15
CA SER A 110 -8.01 9.77 15.81
C SER A 110 -7.06 9.20 14.78
N LEU A 111 -7.60 8.43 13.85
CA LEU A 111 -6.87 7.89 12.70
C LEU A 111 -7.36 8.61 11.46
N LEU A 112 -6.45 9.22 10.72
CA LEU A 112 -6.74 9.94 9.49
C LEU A 112 -5.99 9.29 8.33
N GLY A 113 -6.69 9.04 7.24
CA GLY A 113 -6.11 8.68 5.95
C GLY A 113 -6.53 9.69 4.89
N LYS A 114 -5.60 10.01 3.98
CA LYS A 114 -5.87 10.82 2.80
C LYS A 114 -5.54 10.02 1.55
N LEU A 115 -6.28 10.26 0.48
CA LEU A 115 -6.08 9.60 -0.80
C LEU A 115 -6.09 10.64 -1.92
N LYS A 116 -5.04 10.58 -2.74
CA LYS A 116 -4.95 11.38 -3.96
C LYS A 116 -5.84 10.74 -5.03
N ASN A 117 -6.64 11.53 -5.72
CA ASN A 117 -7.45 11.00 -6.82
C ASN A 117 -6.56 10.84 -8.05
N SER A 118 -6.35 9.60 -8.51
CA SER A 118 -5.57 9.28 -9.70
C SER A 118 -6.41 8.91 -10.93
N VAL A 119 -7.74 8.90 -10.82
CA VAL A 119 -8.64 8.58 -11.94
C VAL A 119 -8.38 9.56 -13.08
N ASN A 120 -8.24 9.07 -14.31
CA ASN A 120 -7.99 9.89 -15.50
C ASN A 120 -6.72 10.76 -15.44
N ARG A 121 -5.79 10.51 -14.51
CA ARG A 121 -4.59 11.34 -14.39
C ARG A 121 -3.77 11.31 -15.69
N GLY A 122 -3.36 12.48 -16.17
CA GLY A 122 -2.68 12.67 -17.45
C GLY A 122 -3.61 13.03 -18.63
N LEU A 123 -4.94 12.91 -18.46
CA LEU A 123 -5.90 13.43 -19.43
C LEU A 123 -6.14 14.94 -19.21
N ALA A 124 -6.44 15.66 -20.29
CA ALA A 124 -6.62 17.12 -20.26
C ALA A 124 -7.87 17.56 -19.49
N ASN A 125 -8.95 16.77 -19.54
CA ASN A 125 -10.15 16.96 -18.74
C ASN A 125 -10.45 15.62 -18.05
N ARG A 126 -10.42 15.60 -16.71
CA ARG A 126 -10.58 14.36 -15.96
C ARG A 126 -12.05 14.06 -15.63
N GLU A 127 -12.93 15.08 -15.70
CA GLU A 127 -14.37 14.99 -15.37
C GLU A 127 -14.65 14.28 -14.04
N LEU A 128 -13.83 14.58 -13.03
CA LEU A 128 -13.82 13.85 -11.77
C LEU A 128 -15.13 13.97 -10.99
N ARG A 129 -15.47 12.88 -10.30
CA ARG A 129 -16.65 12.77 -9.45
C ARG A 129 -16.36 11.93 -8.21
N ASN A 130 -16.43 12.55 -7.04
CA ASN A 130 -16.24 11.93 -5.74
C ASN A 130 -17.59 11.73 -5.03
N ARG A 131 -18.10 10.50 -5.00
CA ARG A 131 -19.36 10.16 -4.33
C ARG A 131 -19.12 9.71 -2.90
N LEU A 132 -19.77 10.37 -1.93
CA LEU A 132 -19.80 9.92 -0.54
C LEU A 132 -20.90 8.88 -0.34
N HIS A 133 -20.54 7.74 0.21
CA HIS A 133 -21.43 6.66 0.60
C HIS A 133 -21.42 6.55 2.13
N ARG A 134 -22.61 6.35 2.72
CA ARG A 134 -22.78 6.17 4.17
C ARG A 134 -23.44 4.82 4.39
N GLY A 135 -22.68 3.87 4.92
CA GLY A 135 -23.20 2.60 5.41
C GLY A 135 -23.61 2.70 6.88
N ASP A 136 -24.07 1.57 7.43
CA ASP A 136 -24.51 1.49 8.83
C ASP A 136 -23.34 1.66 9.82
N ASP A 137 -22.14 1.17 9.47
CA ASP A 137 -20.95 1.14 10.33
C ASP A 137 -19.70 1.78 9.70
N HIS A 138 -19.81 2.30 8.48
CA HIS A 138 -18.69 2.83 7.70
C HIS A 138 -19.11 3.99 6.79
N ILE A 139 -18.13 4.77 6.35
CA ILE A 139 -18.28 5.71 5.24
C ILE A 139 -17.27 5.37 4.15
N ALA A 140 -17.64 5.61 2.90
CA ALA A 140 -16.76 5.44 1.75
C ALA A 140 -16.82 6.65 0.83
N ILE A 141 -15.72 6.96 0.15
CA ILE A 141 -15.66 7.93 -0.93
C ILE A 141 -15.18 7.21 -2.18
N THR A 142 -16.03 7.23 -3.22
CA THR A 142 -15.72 6.67 -4.52
C THR A 142 -15.30 7.78 -5.48
N MET A 143 -14.03 7.78 -5.83
CA MET A 143 -13.41 8.63 -6.84
C MET A 143 -13.62 7.99 -8.22
N SER A 144 -14.28 8.72 -9.12
CA SER A 144 -14.63 8.26 -10.47
C SER A 144 -14.57 9.42 -11.47
N SER A 145 -15.05 9.19 -12.69
CA SER A 145 -15.15 10.18 -13.75
C SER A 145 -16.50 10.06 -14.46
N ASN A 146 -17.06 11.20 -14.91
CA ASN A 146 -18.23 11.22 -15.78
C ASN A 146 -17.89 11.00 -17.27
N SER A 147 -16.62 11.10 -17.65
CA SER A 147 -16.17 10.84 -19.03
C SER A 147 -16.59 9.45 -19.49
N THR A 148 -17.18 9.39 -20.68
CA THR A 148 -17.59 8.15 -21.36
C THR A 148 -16.56 7.64 -22.35
N ASP A 149 -15.46 8.38 -22.55
CA ASP A 149 -14.39 7.98 -23.45
C ASP A 149 -13.68 6.74 -22.90
N ALA A 150 -13.13 5.90 -23.78
CA ALA A 150 -12.43 4.68 -23.39
C ALA A 150 -10.90 4.89 -23.43
N HIS A 151 -10.37 5.22 -22.26
CA HIS A 151 -8.95 5.40 -21.95
C HIS A 151 -8.50 4.40 -20.88
N GLN A 152 -7.21 4.07 -20.88
CA GLN A 152 -6.59 3.19 -19.89
C GLN A 152 -6.69 3.73 -18.45
N GLN A 153 -6.78 5.05 -18.33
CA GLN A 153 -6.87 5.76 -17.06
C GLN A 153 -8.31 5.84 -16.51
N ASN A 154 -9.32 5.40 -17.28
CA ASN A 154 -10.69 5.37 -16.80
C ASN A 154 -10.92 4.20 -15.86
N GLY A 155 -11.72 4.47 -14.83
CA GLY A 155 -12.02 3.54 -13.77
C GLY A 155 -12.50 4.27 -12.54
N SER A 156 -12.32 3.63 -11.40
CA SER A 156 -12.66 4.20 -10.11
C SER A 156 -11.74 3.69 -9.01
N ILE A 157 -11.72 4.43 -7.91
CA ILE A 157 -11.05 4.08 -6.66
C ILE A 157 -12.04 4.35 -5.54
N SER A 158 -12.20 3.45 -4.58
CA SER A 158 -13.01 3.68 -3.39
C SER A 158 -12.15 3.57 -2.13
N PHE A 159 -12.34 4.52 -1.22
CA PHE A 159 -11.65 4.59 0.06
C PHE A 159 -12.70 4.61 1.17
N SER A 160 -12.60 3.69 2.12
CA SER A 160 -13.56 3.60 3.23
C SER A 160 -12.90 3.49 4.58
N VAL A 161 -13.65 3.89 5.62
CA VAL A 161 -13.29 3.71 7.02
C VAL A 161 -14.49 3.21 7.83
N SER A 162 -14.26 2.24 8.70
CA SER A 162 -15.25 1.71 9.65
C SER A 162 -14.73 1.67 11.09
N GLY A 163 -15.69 1.68 12.03
CA GLY A 163 -15.43 1.78 13.47
C GLY A 163 -15.17 3.21 13.94
N GLY A 164 -15.51 3.49 15.21
CA GLY A 164 -15.42 4.85 15.77
C GLY A 164 -16.45 5.81 15.18
N GLU A 165 -16.24 7.11 15.41
CA GLU A 165 -17.00 8.19 14.80
C GLU A 165 -16.28 8.67 13.54
N ASN A 166 -16.93 8.50 12.39
CA ASN A 166 -16.32 8.77 11.10
C ASN A 166 -16.54 10.23 10.66
N SER A 167 -15.51 10.82 10.06
CA SER A 167 -15.57 12.16 9.46
C SER A 167 -14.77 12.23 8.17
N TYR A 168 -15.04 13.21 7.30
CA TYR A 168 -14.48 13.24 5.95
C TYR A 168 -14.16 14.63 5.38
N ILE A 169 -13.33 14.61 4.33
CA ILE A 169 -13.26 15.61 3.27
C ILE A 169 -13.58 14.88 1.96
N GLN A 170 -14.70 15.22 1.32
CA GLN A 170 -15.25 14.50 0.16
C GLN A 170 -14.42 14.71 -1.11
N GLY A 171 -14.06 15.95 -1.38
CA GLY A 171 -13.29 16.36 -2.56
C GLY A 171 -12.77 17.78 -2.36
N ASP A 172 -11.45 17.96 -2.50
CA ASP A 172 -10.79 19.25 -2.42
C ASP A 172 -9.53 19.29 -3.30
N PHE A 173 -8.90 20.46 -3.39
CA PHE A 173 -7.67 20.67 -4.14
C PHE A 173 -6.49 20.00 -3.44
N ALA A 174 -5.59 19.35 -4.18
CA ALA A 174 -4.42 18.66 -3.65
C ALA A 174 -3.54 19.55 -2.75
N ARG A 175 -3.47 20.85 -3.07
CA ARG A 175 -2.71 21.84 -2.27
C ARG A 175 -3.33 22.11 -0.89
N SER A 176 -4.62 21.83 -0.68
CA SER A 176 -5.27 21.88 0.64
C SER A 176 -4.83 20.74 1.56
N PHE A 177 -4.43 19.60 0.98
CA PHE A 177 -3.85 18.45 1.69
C PHE A 177 -2.34 18.57 1.93
N ALA A 178 -1.77 19.70 1.52
CA ALA A 178 -0.43 20.17 1.82
C ALA A 178 -0.51 21.45 2.67
N ASN A 179 0.64 21.97 3.08
CA ASN A 179 0.67 23.29 3.71
C ASN A 179 0.58 24.36 2.62
N SER A 180 -0.35 25.28 2.78
CA SER A 180 -0.51 26.41 1.86
C SER A 180 -0.64 27.72 2.62
N VAL A 181 -0.47 28.83 1.91
CA VAL A 181 -0.63 30.18 2.45
C VAL A 181 -1.71 30.86 1.64
N LEU A 182 -2.75 31.34 2.32
CA LEU A 182 -3.76 32.20 1.75
C LEU A 182 -3.40 33.65 2.06
N GLY A 183 -3.18 34.45 1.02
CA GLY A 183 -2.95 35.89 1.14
C GLY A 183 -4.00 36.69 0.38
N GLY A 184 -4.46 37.79 0.96
CA GLY A 184 -5.37 38.72 0.31
C GLY A 184 -5.78 39.89 1.19
N GLU A 185 -6.91 40.52 0.86
CA GLU A 185 -7.40 41.73 1.54
C GLU A 185 -7.72 41.52 3.04
N PHE A 186 -7.95 40.28 3.45
CA PHE A 186 -8.19 39.90 4.85
C PHE A 186 -6.91 39.50 5.60
N GLY A 187 -5.73 39.70 4.99
CA GLY A 187 -4.43 39.36 5.56
C GLY A 187 -3.80 38.11 4.96
N ILE A 188 -2.78 37.61 5.65
CA ILE A 188 -2.02 36.41 5.25
C ILE A 188 -2.16 35.37 6.34
N THR A 189 -2.46 34.13 5.96
CA THR A 189 -2.60 33.03 6.89
C THR A 189 -2.13 31.72 6.29
N GLU A 190 -1.50 30.89 7.12
CA GLU A 190 -1.28 29.49 6.80
C GLU A 190 -2.62 28.75 6.75
N GLN A 191 -2.69 27.74 5.90
CA GLN A 191 -3.84 26.87 5.70
C GLN A 191 -3.38 25.42 5.69
N SER A 192 -4.10 24.59 6.43
CA SER A 192 -3.89 23.14 6.48
C SER A 192 -5.17 22.47 6.99
N TYR A 193 -5.61 21.41 6.31
CA TYR A 193 -6.68 20.54 6.80
C TYR A 193 -6.37 19.91 8.17
N LEU A 194 -5.09 19.90 8.59
CA LEU A 194 -4.66 19.38 9.87
C LEU A 194 -4.94 20.32 11.05
N PHE A 195 -5.27 21.59 10.81
CA PHE A 195 -5.55 22.51 11.92
C PHE A 195 -6.83 22.12 12.65
N ASP A 196 -7.93 21.89 11.92
CA ASP A 196 -9.20 21.44 12.51
C ASP A 196 -9.05 20.04 13.12
N PHE A 197 -8.31 19.15 12.44
CA PHE A 197 -8.02 17.81 12.93
C PHE A 197 -7.21 17.84 14.23
N ARG A 198 -6.24 18.73 14.36
CA ARG A 198 -5.43 18.87 15.58
C ARG A 198 -6.27 19.32 16.77
N GLU A 199 -7.20 20.24 16.56
CA GLU A 199 -8.03 20.80 17.63
C GLU A 199 -9.17 19.84 18.03
N THR A 200 -9.79 19.16 17.06
CA THR A 200 -11.02 18.40 17.28
C THR A 200 -10.84 16.88 17.22
N GLY A 201 -9.74 16.41 16.64
CA GLY A 201 -9.55 15.01 16.29
C GLY A 201 -10.43 14.53 15.13
N LYS A 202 -11.12 15.42 14.40
CA LYS A 202 -12.09 15.08 13.35
C LYS A 202 -11.86 15.93 12.09
N LEU A 203 -12.42 15.47 10.98
CA LEU A 203 -12.51 16.21 9.72
C LEU A 203 -13.83 17.02 9.66
N PRO A 204 -13.91 18.06 8.81
CA PRO A 204 -15.02 19.01 8.86
C PRO A 204 -16.35 18.50 8.28
N ASN A 205 -16.36 17.32 7.64
CA ASN A 205 -17.52 16.74 6.93
C ASN A 205 -18.00 17.60 5.76
N LEU A 206 -17.04 18.06 4.96
CA LEU A 206 -17.25 18.98 3.84
C LEU A 206 -16.57 18.46 2.57
N GLY A 207 -16.77 19.14 1.46
CA GLY A 207 -16.23 18.83 0.14
C GLY A 207 -17.34 18.76 -0.89
N SER A 208 -16.98 18.99 -2.14
CA SER A 208 -17.91 18.88 -3.28
C SER A 208 -17.79 17.52 -3.97
N GLU A 209 -18.87 17.11 -4.63
CA GLU A 209 -18.87 15.89 -5.45
C GLU A 209 -18.13 16.06 -6.78
N THR A 210 -18.10 17.27 -7.32
CA THR A 210 -17.41 17.62 -8.57
C THR A 210 -16.58 18.90 -8.38
N TYR A 211 -15.71 19.16 -9.34
CA TYR A 211 -15.00 20.43 -9.44
C TYR A 211 -15.99 21.62 -9.35
N PRO A 212 -15.77 22.63 -8.49
CA PRO A 212 -16.69 23.75 -8.29
C PRO A 212 -16.62 24.78 -9.43
N GLU A 213 -16.82 24.33 -10.67
CA GLU A 213 -16.62 25.13 -11.88
C GLU A 213 -17.47 26.41 -11.90
N ALA A 214 -18.74 26.31 -11.49
CA ALA A 214 -19.65 27.44 -11.44
C ALA A 214 -19.13 28.58 -10.54
N ILE A 215 -18.39 28.25 -9.46
CA ILE A 215 -17.77 29.26 -8.59
C ILE A 215 -16.48 29.76 -9.25
N VAL A 216 -15.61 28.85 -9.70
CA VAL A 216 -14.28 29.23 -10.19
C VAL A 216 -14.37 30.09 -11.45
N ARG A 217 -15.34 29.80 -12.33
CA ARG A 217 -15.49 30.46 -13.64
C ARG A 217 -16.42 31.68 -13.65
N LEU A 218 -17.20 31.91 -12.59
CA LEU A 218 -18.05 33.11 -12.47
C LEU A 218 -17.21 34.39 -12.64
N ALA A 219 -17.58 35.23 -13.60
CA ALA A 219 -16.84 36.44 -13.92
C ALA A 219 -17.12 37.56 -12.90
N ASP A 220 -16.19 38.53 -12.77
CA ASP A 220 -16.31 39.60 -11.79
C ASP A 220 -17.53 40.51 -12.05
N ASP A 221 -17.88 40.76 -13.30
CA ASP A 221 -19.04 41.55 -13.72
C ASP A 221 -20.37 40.81 -13.47
N GLU A 222 -20.40 39.50 -13.68
CA GLU A 222 -21.54 38.64 -13.32
C GLU A 222 -21.73 38.59 -11.80
N LEU A 223 -20.63 38.44 -11.05
CA LEU A 223 -20.63 38.41 -9.60
C LEU A 223 -21.19 39.70 -8.99
N GLU A 224 -20.89 40.85 -9.59
CA GLU A 224 -21.42 42.16 -9.14
C GLU A 224 -22.93 42.31 -9.38
N GLN A 225 -23.47 41.64 -10.40
CA GLN A 225 -24.88 41.66 -10.76
C GLN A 225 -25.75 40.72 -9.92
N LEU A 226 -25.16 39.79 -9.16
CA LEU A 226 -25.91 38.86 -8.33
C LEU A 226 -26.74 39.57 -7.26
N SER A 227 -27.98 39.14 -7.06
CA SER A 227 -28.78 39.56 -5.91
C SER A 227 -28.15 39.12 -4.58
N ASP A 228 -28.54 39.74 -3.47
CA ASP A 228 -28.03 39.36 -2.14
C ASP A 228 -28.33 37.89 -1.81
N THR A 229 -29.47 37.36 -2.28
CA THR A 229 -29.81 35.94 -2.14
C THR A 229 -28.83 35.05 -2.90
N GLN A 230 -28.52 35.38 -4.16
CA GLN A 230 -27.56 34.61 -4.98
C GLN A 230 -26.13 34.67 -4.40
N ILE A 231 -25.73 35.80 -3.81
CA ILE A 231 -24.45 35.89 -3.09
C ILE A 231 -24.41 34.92 -1.91
N LEU A 232 -25.50 34.81 -1.15
CA LEU A 232 -25.58 33.86 -0.04
C LEU A 232 -25.55 32.40 -0.53
N GLU A 233 -26.16 32.11 -1.68
CA GLU A 233 -26.11 30.78 -2.30
C GLU A 233 -24.68 30.42 -2.74
N VAL A 234 -23.98 31.34 -3.42
CA VAL A 234 -22.56 31.15 -3.79
C VAL A 234 -21.69 30.97 -2.55
N LEU A 235 -21.91 31.79 -1.53
CA LEU A 235 -21.16 31.69 -0.27
C LEU A 235 -21.42 30.34 0.41
N ALA A 236 -22.66 29.84 0.44
CA ALA A 236 -22.97 28.53 0.98
C ALA A 236 -22.21 27.41 0.26
N GLN A 237 -22.18 27.44 -1.08
CA GLN A 237 -21.41 26.46 -1.87
C GLN A 237 -19.90 26.57 -1.61
N ILE A 238 -19.36 27.78 -1.44
CA ILE A 238 -17.95 27.97 -1.03
C ILE A 238 -17.69 27.37 0.35
N LEU A 239 -18.60 27.58 1.31
CA LEU A 239 -18.44 27.07 2.68
C LEU A 239 -18.63 25.55 2.80
N ASP A 240 -19.18 24.92 1.77
CA ASP A 240 -19.18 23.47 1.61
C ASP A 240 -17.83 22.91 1.12
N ILE A 241 -16.87 23.76 0.74
CA ILE A 241 -15.51 23.34 0.35
C ILE A 241 -14.60 23.40 1.59
N ALA A 242 -13.97 22.28 1.93
CA ALA A 242 -13.21 22.13 3.19
C ALA A 242 -12.06 23.14 3.31
N SER A 243 -11.37 23.47 2.22
CA SER A 243 -10.28 24.44 2.17
C SER A 243 -10.74 25.90 2.28
N SER A 244 -12.02 26.19 2.05
CA SER A 244 -12.56 27.56 2.01
C SER A 244 -13.21 27.98 3.33
N LYS A 245 -13.69 27.03 4.14
CA LYS A 245 -14.38 27.32 5.41
C LYS A 245 -13.47 27.86 6.53
N PRO A 246 -12.27 27.31 6.78
CA PRO A 246 -11.40 27.82 7.85
C PRO A 246 -11.03 29.32 7.70
N PRO A 247 -10.69 29.83 6.49
CA PRO A 247 -10.55 31.27 6.26
C PRO A 247 -11.78 32.09 6.70
N TYR A 248 -12.99 31.64 6.36
CA TYR A 248 -14.23 32.34 6.70
C TYR A 248 -14.45 32.41 8.21
N GLN A 249 -14.30 31.27 8.90
CA GLN A 249 -14.46 31.18 10.36
C GLN A 249 -13.47 32.08 11.08
N ARG A 250 -12.20 32.09 10.65
CA ARG A 250 -11.17 32.93 11.24
C ARG A 250 -11.49 34.43 11.10
N ILE A 251 -12.01 34.86 9.95
CA ILE A 251 -12.44 36.26 9.77
C ILE A 251 -13.62 36.57 10.70
N GLN A 252 -14.61 35.68 10.82
CA GLN A 252 -15.74 35.87 11.73
C GLN A 252 -15.33 35.93 13.20
N GLU A 253 -14.32 35.17 13.62
CA GLU A 253 -13.80 35.17 14.98
C GLU A 253 -13.00 36.44 15.31
N ILE A 254 -12.29 37.00 14.32
CA ILE A 254 -11.46 38.20 14.50
C ILE A 254 -12.31 39.48 14.42
N ASP A 255 -13.08 39.63 13.34
CA ASP A 255 -13.97 40.78 13.12
C ASP A 255 -15.14 40.39 12.19
N PRO A 256 -16.31 40.03 12.75
CA PRO A 256 -17.47 39.63 11.97
C PRO A 256 -18.05 40.75 11.10
N ALA A 257 -17.74 42.03 11.38
CA ALA A 257 -18.21 43.15 10.58
C ALA A 257 -17.64 43.11 9.15
N LEU A 258 -16.47 42.50 8.95
CA LEU A 258 -15.81 42.35 7.66
C LEU A 258 -16.58 41.47 6.67
N LEU A 259 -17.51 40.63 7.15
CA LEU A 259 -18.34 39.74 6.32
C LEU A 259 -19.85 40.03 6.46
N ALA A 260 -20.22 41.07 7.20
CA ALA A 260 -21.62 41.39 7.49
C ALA A 260 -22.35 41.94 6.26
N ASN A 261 -21.72 42.85 5.52
CA ASN A 261 -22.32 43.53 4.38
C ASN A 261 -22.02 42.84 3.04
N ARG A 262 -22.70 43.30 1.98
CA ARG A 262 -22.55 42.79 0.61
C ARG A 262 -21.10 42.89 0.12
N GLU A 263 -20.45 44.02 0.35
CA GLU A 263 -19.08 44.28 -0.09
C GLU A 263 -18.09 43.27 0.49
N GLY A 264 -18.17 42.98 1.79
CA GLY A 264 -17.34 42.00 2.47
C GLY A 264 -17.51 40.59 1.94
N LYS A 265 -18.75 40.17 1.68
CA LYS A 265 -19.06 38.86 1.07
C LYS A 265 -18.48 38.74 -0.33
N LEU A 266 -18.64 39.76 -1.17
CA LEU A 266 -18.06 39.79 -2.52
C LEU A 266 -16.54 39.71 -2.49
N LYS A 267 -15.89 40.46 -1.58
CA LYS A 267 -14.43 40.39 -1.36
C LYS A 267 -13.97 38.99 -0.98
N PHE A 268 -14.71 38.32 -0.09
CA PHE A 268 -14.39 36.96 0.32
C PHE A 268 -14.55 35.96 -0.83
N ILE A 269 -15.63 36.05 -1.60
CA ILE A 269 -15.86 35.21 -2.79
C ILE A 269 -14.68 35.36 -3.77
N ARG A 270 -14.28 36.60 -4.09
CA ARG A 270 -13.14 36.86 -4.98
C ARG A 270 -11.82 36.31 -4.47
N LEU A 271 -11.56 36.41 -3.16
CA LEU A 271 -10.37 35.84 -2.53
C LEU A 271 -10.29 34.33 -2.79
N ILE A 272 -11.39 33.62 -2.53
CA ILE A 272 -11.45 32.17 -2.68
C ILE A 272 -11.38 31.77 -4.16
N GLN A 273 -12.09 32.47 -5.06
CA GLN A 273 -12.00 32.23 -6.51
C GLN A 273 -10.55 32.38 -7.00
N LYS A 274 -9.86 33.45 -6.59
CA LYS A 274 -8.45 33.67 -6.94
C LYS A 274 -7.59 32.52 -6.43
N GLN A 275 -7.77 32.09 -5.18
CA GLN A 275 -7.02 30.97 -4.61
C GLN A 275 -7.25 29.69 -5.43
N MET A 276 -8.51 29.33 -5.71
CA MET A 276 -8.86 28.14 -6.49
C MET A 276 -8.21 28.15 -7.87
N ARG A 277 -8.26 29.28 -8.59
CA ARG A 277 -7.59 29.41 -9.91
C ARG A 277 -6.07 29.21 -9.83
N THR A 278 -5.44 29.61 -8.73
CA THR A 278 -3.98 29.43 -8.56
C THR A 278 -3.56 28.00 -8.20
N ILE A 279 -4.50 27.14 -7.80
CA ILE A 279 -4.24 25.77 -7.33
C ILE A 279 -5.03 24.73 -8.12
N GLU A 280 -5.66 25.14 -9.22
CA GLU A 280 -6.46 24.30 -10.11
C GLU A 280 -5.62 23.20 -10.77
N LEU A 281 -4.35 23.51 -11.05
CA LEU A 281 -3.37 22.58 -11.59
C LEU A 281 -2.27 22.29 -10.57
N ASP A 282 -1.72 21.09 -10.61
CA ASP A 282 -0.54 20.72 -9.84
C ASP A 282 0.76 21.17 -10.54
N ASP A 283 1.90 20.92 -9.90
CA ASP A 283 3.21 21.33 -10.41
C ASP A 283 3.56 20.67 -11.78
N GLU A 284 2.85 19.61 -12.15
CA GLU A 284 2.98 18.92 -13.44
C GLU A 284 1.97 19.41 -14.49
N GLY A 285 1.10 20.37 -14.14
CA GLY A 285 0.07 20.92 -15.02
C GLY A 285 -1.20 20.08 -15.11
N HIS A 286 -1.39 19.07 -14.24
CA HIS A 286 -2.60 18.24 -14.21
C HIS A 286 -3.66 18.84 -13.30
N GLU A 287 -4.95 18.66 -13.63
CA GLU A 287 -6.06 19.01 -12.74
C GLU A 287 -5.85 18.43 -11.34
N ALA A 288 -5.84 19.32 -10.34
CA ALA A 288 -5.46 19.04 -8.96
C ALA A 288 -6.64 18.97 -7.99
N TRP A 289 -7.88 18.99 -8.49
CA TRP A 289 -9.07 18.79 -7.67
C TRP A 289 -9.38 17.29 -7.50
N GLY A 290 -10.10 16.95 -6.43
CA GLY A 290 -10.68 15.61 -6.22
C GLY A 290 -9.97 14.76 -5.17
N ASP A 291 -8.98 15.28 -4.46
CA ASP A 291 -8.37 14.57 -3.34
C ASP A 291 -9.34 14.48 -2.16
N ALA A 292 -9.27 13.39 -1.39
CA ALA A 292 -10.18 13.13 -0.29
C ALA A 292 -9.45 12.69 0.98
N ALA A 293 -10.14 12.81 2.12
CA ALA A 293 -9.67 12.24 3.38
C ALA A 293 -10.82 11.66 4.19
N LEU A 294 -10.49 10.63 4.96
CA LEU A 294 -11.37 9.97 5.91
C LEU A 294 -10.68 9.92 7.27
N CYS A 295 -11.46 10.05 8.32
CA CYS A 295 -10.99 9.94 9.69
C CYS A 295 -11.98 9.13 10.52
N SER A 296 -11.44 8.33 11.44
CA SER A 296 -12.19 7.73 12.53
C SER A 296 -11.66 8.22 13.87
N ASN A 297 -12.56 8.68 14.73
CA ASN A 297 -12.29 9.19 16.08
C ASN A 297 -12.98 8.33 17.13
N LEU A 298 -12.29 7.98 18.21
CA LEU A 298 -12.88 7.22 19.31
C LEU A 298 -12.18 7.50 20.64
N THR A 299 -12.88 7.24 21.74
CA THR A 299 -12.29 7.26 23.08
C THR A 299 -12.07 5.84 23.58
N LEU A 300 -10.86 5.56 24.09
CA LEU A 300 -10.48 4.28 24.68
C LEU A 300 -10.33 4.40 26.20
N LYS A 301 -10.90 3.43 26.91
CA LYS A 301 -10.67 3.19 28.35
C LYS A 301 -9.31 2.51 28.58
N PRO A 302 -8.77 2.51 29.81
CA PRO A 302 -7.53 1.78 30.11
C PRO A 302 -7.65 0.30 29.76
N GLY A 303 -6.72 -0.21 28.95
CA GLY A 303 -6.69 -1.61 28.50
C GLY A 303 -7.71 -1.98 27.42
N GLU A 304 -8.56 -1.05 27.01
CA GLU A 304 -9.52 -1.28 25.94
C GLU A 304 -8.85 -1.42 24.58
N LYS A 305 -9.40 -2.30 23.74
CA LYS A 305 -9.00 -2.49 22.35
C LYS A 305 -10.19 -2.24 21.43
N ARG A 306 -9.90 -1.66 20.28
CA ARG A 306 -10.85 -1.42 19.18
C ARG A 306 -10.14 -1.62 17.86
N ASP A 307 -10.88 -2.12 16.89
CA ASP A 307 -10.43 -2.27 15.52
C ASP A 307 -11.04 -1.13 14.69
N ILE A 308 -10.17 -0.43 13.95
CA ILE A 308 -10.55 0.58 12.96
C ILE A 308 -10.01 0.07 11.62
N ARG A 309 -10.88 0.02 10.62
CA ARG A 309 -10.55 -0.59 9.33
C ARG A 309 -10.62 0.47 8.24
N PHE A 310 -9.53 0.58 7.50
CA PHE A 310 -9.47 1.35 6.26
C PHE A 310 -9.34 0.39 5.09
N ILE A 311 -10.10 0.60 4.02
CA ILE A 311 -10.02 -0.19 2.78
C ILE A 311 -9.83 0.77 1.60
N VAL A 312 -8.84 0.48 0.76
CA VAL A 312 -8.68 1.08 -0.56
C VAL A 312 -8.93 -0.01 -1.60
N SER A 313 -9.83 0.24 -2.53
CA SER A 313 -10.15 -0.63 -3.67
C SER A 313 -10.04 0.15 -4.97
N TRP A 314 -9.77 -0.54 -6.07
CA TRP A 314 -9.67 0.06 -7.39
C TRP A 314 -10.31 -0.83 -8.45
N HIS A 315 -10.76 -0.20 -9.53
CA HIS A 315 -11.33 -0.89 -10.69
C HIS A 315 -11.04 -0.09 -11.96
N PHE A 316 -10.09 -0.58 -12.77
CA PHE A 316 -9.63 0.06 -14.01
C PHE A 316 -9.72 -0.96 -15.16
N PRO A 317 -10.89 -1.12 -15.79
CA PRO A 317 -11.14 -2.27 -16.67
C PRO A 317 -10.47 -2.15 -18.05
N ASN A 318 -10.01 -0.95 -18.42
CA ASN A 318 -9.55 -0.60 -19.75
C ASN A 318 -8.06 -0.91 -19.95
N HIS A 319 -7.71 -2.19 -19.95
CA HIS A 319 -6.35 -2.61 -20.21
C HIS A 319 -6.15 -2.95 -21.69
N TYR A 320 -5.17 -2.30 -22.33
CA TYR A 320 -4.81 -2.51 -23.73
C TYR A 320 -3.33 -2.84 -23.86
N SER A 321 -2.98 -3.69 -24.83
CA SER A 321 -1.58 -4.01 -25.15
C SER A 321 -0.91 -2.89 -25.93
N ASP A 322 0.40 -3.02 -26.13
CA ASP A 322 1.24 -2.13 -26.95
C ASP A 322 0.76 -2.06 -28.41
N GLN A 323 0.11 -3.12 -28.89
CA GLN A 323 -0.53 -3.19 -30.21
C GLN A 323 -1.96 -2.62 -30.22
N GLY A 324 -2.41 -2.02 -29.11
CA GLY A 324 -3.75 -1.44 -28.98
C GLY A 324 -4.88 -2.47 -28.86
N ARG A 325 -4.57 -3.76 -28.63
CA ARG A 325 -5.58 -4.80 -28.44
C ARG A 325 -6.16 -4.72 -27.02
N PHE A 326 -7.48 -4.84 -26.91
CA PHE A 326 -8.13 -4.89 -25.60
C PHE A 326 -7.87 -6.24 -24.91
N VAL A 327 -7.24 -6.19 -23.74
CA VAL A 327 -6.95 -7.36 -22.88
C VAL A 327 -7.91 -7.39 -21.69
N GLY A 328 -8.19 -6.22 -21.11
CA GLY A 328 -8.97 -6.09 -19.88
C GLY A 328 -8.36 -6.82 -18.68
N HIS A 329 -9.16 -6.95 -17.61
CA HIS A 329 -8.79 -7.70 -16.41
C HIS A 329 -9.90 -8.65 -15.98
N GLN A 330 -9.52 -9.81 -15.44
CA GLN A 330 -10.46 -10.82 -14.98
C GLN A 330 -11.40 -10.29 -13.88
N TYR A 331 -10.93 -9.43 -12.98
CA TYR A 331 -11.75 -8.90 -11.89
C TYR A 331 -12.95 -8.09 -12.38
N ALA A 332 -12.89 -7.54 -13.60
CA ALA A 332 -13.99 -6.79 -14.20
C ALA A 332 -15.15 -7.69 -14.67
N ASN A 333 -15.01 -9.01 -14.53
CA ASN A 333 -16.12 -9.96 -14.68
C ASN A 333 -16.88 -10.21 -13.37
N TRP A 334 -16.32 -9.78 -12.23
CA TRP A 334 -16.89 -9.99 -10.89
C TRP A 334 -17.41 -8.72 -10.25
N PHE A 335 -16.82 -7.58 -10.59
CA PHE A 335 -17.14 -6.28 -9.99
C PHE A 335 -17.42 -5.24 -11.06
N GLU A 336 -18.38 -4.36 -10.79
CA GLU A 336 -18.76 -3.29 -11.71
C GLU A 336 -17.83 -2.07 -11.59
N ASP A 337 -17.44 -1.72 -10.36
CA ASP A 337 -16.57 -0.59 -10.05
C ASP A 337 -15.82 -0.79 -8.72
N ALA A 338 -15.06 0.22 -8.29
CA ALA A 338 -14.29 0.13 -7.06
C ALA A 338 -15.16 0.18 -5.79
N GLN A 339 -16.38 0.72 -5.86
CA GLN A 339 -17.31 0.72 -4.74
C GLN A 339 -17.84 -0.70 -4.50
N ASP A 340 -18.20 -1.41 -5.56
CA ASP A 340 -18.62 -2.82 -5.48
C ASP A 340 -17.51 -3.72 -4.87
N VAL A 341 -16.24 -3.51 -5.28
CA VAL A 341 -15.09 -4.16 -4.63
C VAL A 341 -15.00 -3.78 -3.13
N ASN A 342 -15.24 -2.50 -2.80
CA ASN A 342 -15.16 -2.02 -1.42
C ASN A 342 -16.23 -2.65 -0.53
N ASP A 343 -17.46 -2.72 -1.04
CA ASP A 343 -18.62 -3.30 -0.35
C ASP A 343 -18.41 -4.80 -0.12
N TYR A 344 -17.93 -5.52 -1.15
CA TYR A 344 -17.53 -6.91 -1.01
C TYR A 344 -16.46 -7.10 0.08
N MET A 345 -15.42 -6.27 0.07
CA MET A 345 -14.34 -6.35 1.06
C MET A 345 -14.82 -6.04 2.47
N ASN A 346 -15.69 -5.04 2.66
CA ASN A 346 -16.27 -4.74 3.97
C ASN A 346 -17.14 -5.89 4.48
N ALA A 347 -18.02 -6.44 3.64
CA ALA A 347 -18.92 -7.53 4.00
C ALA A 347 -18.18 -8.84 4.34
N ASN A 348 -16.98 -9.05 3.77
CA ASN A 348 -16.23 -10.31 3.89
C ASN A 348 -14.89 -10.18 4.63
N ALA A 349 -14.58 -9.01 5.20
CA ALA A 349 -13.26 -8.68 5.73
C ALA A 349 -12.73 -9.72 6.73
N ASP A 350 -13.57 -10.12 7.70
CA ASP A 350 -13.14 -11.04 8.76
C ASP A 350 -12.86 -12.45 8.20
N ALA A 351 -13.68 -12.92 7.27
CA ALA A 351 -13.48 -14.21 6.61
C ALA A 351 -12.21 -14.21 5.75
N ILE A 352 -11.96 -13.14 5.00
CA ILE A 352 -10.76 -12.97 4.18
C ILE A 352 -9.51 -12.90 5.06
N LEU A 353 -9.49 -12.04 6.08
CA LEU A 353 -8.36 -11.88 6.99
C LEU A 353 -8.05 -13.17 7.75
N SER A 354 -9.08 -13.91 8.16
CA SER A 354 -8.91 -15.22 8.80
C SER A 354 -8.20 -16.21 7.88
N LYS A 355 -8.61 -16.31 6.61
CA LYS A 355 -7.96 -17.18 5.61
C LYS A 355 -6.52 -16.75 5.33
N VAL A 356 -6.27 -15.47 5.10
CA VAL A 356 -4.92 -14.93 4.81
C VAL A 356 -3.97 -15.17 6.00
N ARG A 357 -4.42 -14.88 7.22
CA ARG A 357 -3.64 -15.14 8.43
C ARG A 357 -3.41 -16.63 8.65
N GLY A 358 -4.41 -17.46 8.41
CA GLY A 358 -4.29 -18.92 8.50
C GLY A 358 -3.23 -19.46 7.53
N PHE A 359 -3.23 -19.01 6.28
CA PHE A 359 -2.23 -19.37 5.28
C PHE A 359 -0.81 -18.96 5.71
N ALA A 360 -0.63 -17.69 6.10
CA ALA A 360 0.66 -17.19 6.56
C ALA A 360 1.14 -17.92 7.84
N HIS A 361 0.24 -18.21 8.77
CA HIS A 361 0.57 -18.95 9.99
C HIS A 361 1.00 -20.39 9.68
N THR A 362 0.28 -21.07 8.78
CA THR A 362 0.57 -22.45 8.37
C THR A 362 1.97 -22.55 7.78
N LEU A 363 2.34 -21.65 6.88
CA LEU A 363 3.69 -21.62 6.30
C LEU A 363 4.76 -21.28 7.35
N ALA A 364 4.49 -20.33 8.25
CA ALA A 364 5.42 -19.93 9.30
C ALA A 364 5.68 -21.02 10.36
N GLN A 365 4.76 -21.99 10.51
CA GLN A 365 4.87 -23.10 11.44
C GLN A 365 5.50 -24.37 10.86
N SER A 366 6.04 -24.30 9.63
CA SER A 366 6.80 -25.42 9.04
C SER A 366 8.00 -25.81 9.92
N ASP A 367 8.34 -27.10 9.90
CA ASP A 367 9.55 -27.68 10.50
C ASP A 367 10.82 -27.46 9.64
N ALA A 368 10.67 -26.87 8.46
CA ALA A 368 11.79 -26.44 7.63
C ALA A 368 12.60 -25.32 8.30
N PRO A 369 13.90 -25.17 7.96
CA PRO A 369 14.70 -24.06 8.46
C PRO A 369 14.02 -22.71 8.20
N ALA A 370 14.00 -21.82 9.19
CA ALA A 370 13.32 -20.53 9.09
C ALA A 370 13.79 -19.68 7.88
N SER A 371 15.06 -19.79 7.51
CA SER A 371 15.59 -19.16 6.30
C SER A 371 14.88 -19.67 5.06
N PHE A 372 14.64 -20.97 4.93
CA PHE A 372 13.92 -21.56 3.80
C PHE A 372 12.48 -21.06 3.71
N VAL A 373 11.76 -21.07 4.84
CA VAL A 373 10.38 -20.55 4.94
C VAL A 373 10.30 -19.08 4.52
N HIS A 374 11.23 -18.25 5.00
CA HIS A 374 11.30 -16.84 4.63
C HIS A 374 11.52 -16.64 3.12
N HIS A 375 12.43 -17.41 2.51
CA HIS A 375 12.65 -17.34 1.06
C HIS A 375 11.40 -17.75 0.27
N TRP A 376 10.70 -18.79 0.71
CA TRP A 376 9.42 -19.19 0.11
C TRP A 376 8.39 -18.07 0.14
N PHE A 377 8.17 -17.43 1.29
CA PHE A 377 7.29 -16.27 1.39
C PHE A 377 7.65 -15.15 0.43
N ASN A 378 8.94 -14.83 0.33
CA ASN A 378 9.40 -13.77 -0.56
C ASN A 378 9.15 -14.12 -2.03
N GLN A 379 9.31 -15.38 -2.43
CA GLN A 379 9.07 -15.83 -3.80
C GLN A 379 7.58 -15.86 -4.19
N LEU A 380 6.65 -16.01 -3.23
CA LEU A 380 5.21 -15.92 -3.51
C LEU A 380 4.78 -14.53 -4.01
N ASN A 381 5.55 -13.49 -3.72
CA ASN A 381 5.29 -12.13 -4.20
C ASN A 381 5.33 -12.02 -5.73
N THR A 382 6.05 -12.91 -6.41
CA THR A 382 6.11 -12.97 -7.87
C THR A 382 4.73 -13.25 -8.47
N ILE A 383 3.91 -14.12 -7.85
CA ILE A 383 2.55 -14.37 -8.33
C ILE A 383 1.75 -13.08 -8.33
N THR A 384 1.79 -12.30 -7.24
CA THR A 384 1.01 -11.06 -7.13
C THR A 384 1.54 -9.92 -8.01
N LYS A 385 2.85 -9.86 -8.26
CA LYS A 385 3.48 -8.73 -8.98
C LYS A 385 3.58 -8.96 -10.48
N CYS A 386 3.71 -10.21 -10.91
CA CYS A 386 4.05 -10.55 -12.28
C CYS A 386 2.92 -11.28 -13.01
N SER A 387 1.80 -11.60 -12.36
CA SER A 387 0.67 -12.26 -13.04
C SER A 387 -0.20 -11.26 -13.80
N TRP A 388 -0.58 -11.61 -15.03
CA TRP A 388 -1.73 -11.02 -15.71
C TRP A 388 -2.83 -12.04 -15.85
N TRP A 389 -4.06 -11.61 -15.55
CA TRP A 389 -5.27 -12.37 -15.78
C TRP A 389 -6.22 -11.50 -16.60
N SER A 390 -6.35 -11.82 -17.88
CA SER A 390 -7.13 -11.06 -18.84
C SER A 390 -8.63 -11.22 -18.59
N LYS A 391 -9.45 -10.35 -19.18
CA LYS A 391 -10.91 -10.45 -19.09
C LYS A 391 -11.46 -11.70 -19.79
N SER A 392 -10.74 -12.23 -20.79
CA SER A 392 -11.07 -13.48 -21.48
C SER A 392 -10.72 -14.74 -20.68
N GLY A 393 -10.02 -14.59 -19.55
CA GLY A 393 -9.59 -15.70 -18.70
C GLY A 393 -8.19 -16.22 -19.01
N ASP A 394 -7.47 -15.63 -19.97
CA ASP A 394 -6.08 -15.97 -20.25
C ASP A 394 -5.19 -15.50 -19.10
N PHE A 395 -4.28 -16.37 -18.67
CA PHE A 395 -3.43 -16.13 -17.52
C PHE A 395 -1.98 -16.48 -17.86
N ALA A 396 -1.06 -15.61 -17.43
CA ALA A 396 0.34 -15.97 -17.36
C ALA A 396 1.12 -15.16 -16.34
N ILE A 397 2.28 -15.69 -15.94
CA ILE A 397 3.27 -14.97 -15.14
C ILE A 397 4.34 -14.38 -16.06
N TRP A 398 4.63 -13.10 -15.90
CA TRP A 398 5.74 -12.42 -16.55
C TRP A 398 7.05 -12.85 -15.90
N GLU A 399 8.08 -13.13 -16.70
CA GLU A 399 9.44 -13.46 -16.23
C GLU A 399 10.00 -12.43 -15.23
N GLY A 400 9.97 -11.15 -15.58
CA GLY A 400 10.36 -10.04 -14.72
C GLY A 400 10.09 -8.69 -15.39
N TYR A 401 9.99 -7.62 -14.60
CA TYR A 401 9.79 -6.28 -15.14
C TYR A 401 10.90 -5.90 -16.12
N GLY A 402 10.54 -5.70 -17.40
CA GLY A 402 11.47 -5.26 -18.45
C GLY A 402 12.27 -6.36 -19.14
N SER A 403 11.98 -7.65 -18.89
CA SER A 403 12.60 -8.78 -19.61
C SER A 403 11.54 -9.71 -20.23
N CYS A 404 11.83 -10.17 -21.45
CA CYS A 404 11.06 -11.10 -22.29
C CYS A 404 9.54 -10.87 -22.29
N GLY A 405 8.76 -11.78 -21.70
CA GLY A 405 7.31 -11.74 -21.75
C GLY A 405 6.62 -12.75 -20.83
N PHE A 406 5.41 -13.16 -21.22
CA PHE A 406 4.58 -14.08 -20.45
C PHE A 406 4.96 -15.52 -20.65
N HIS A 407 4.95 -16.29 -19.56
CA HIS A 407 5.21 -17.72 -19.59
C HIS A 407 6.54 -18.03 -20.30
N THR A 408 7.60 -17.26 -20.01
CA THR A 408 8.94 -17.62 -20.51
C THR A 408 9.24 -19.06 -20.10
N MET A 409 9.25 -20.00 -21.05
CA MET A 409 9.02 -21.41 -20.75
C MET A 409 10.15 -22.03 -19.94
N ASP A 410 11.39 -21.70 -20.30
CA ASP A 410 12.60 -22.16 -19.61
C ASP A 410 12.71 -21.60 -18.19
N ILE A 411 12.15 -20.42 -17.93
CA ILE A 411 12.02 -19.86 -16.58
C ILE A 411 10.83 -20.46 -15.84
N THR A 412 9.72 -20.71 -16.54
CA THR A 412 8.51 -21.33 -15.96
C THR A 412 8.82 -22.71 -15.41
N TYR A 413 9.69 -23.47 -16.08
CA TYR A 413 10.18 -24.76 -15.60
C TYR A 413 10.65 -24.70 -14.14
N GLN A 414 11.36 -23.63 -13.77
CA GLN A 414 11.86 -23.41 -12.41
C GLN A 414 10.84 -22.70 -11.50
N GLY A 415 10.13 -21.69 -12.02
CA GLY A 415 9.37 -20.74 -11.21
C GLY A 415 7.92 -21.13 -10.89
N SER A 416 7.34 -22.10 -11.61
CA SER A 416 5.88 -22.36 -11.54
C SER A 416 5.41 -23.29 -10.41
N PHE A 417 6.31 -23.81 -9.57
CA PHE A 417 5.90 -24.70 -8.46
C PHE A 417 4.91 -24.02 -7.51
N ASN A 418 5.13 -22.74 -7.20
CA ASN A 418 4.23 -21.98 -6.33
C ASN A 418 2.85 -21.76 -6.98
N LEU A 419 2.82 -21.53 -8.29
CA LEU A 419 1.56 -21.39 -9.02
C LEU A 419 0.81 -22.72 -9.03
N LEU A 420 1.48 -23.84 -9.35
CA LEU A 420 0.87 -25.17 -9.34
C LEU A 420 0.35 -25.56 -7.95
N ALA A 421 1.09 -25.26 -6.90
CA ALA A 421 0.72 -25.63 -5.54
C ALA A 421 -0.49 -24.87 -5.01
N LEU A 422 -0.67 -23.61 -5.42
CA LEU A 422 -1.74 -22.73 -4.91
C LEU A 422 -2.92 -22.59 -5.86
N PHE A 423 -2.67 -22.58 -7.17
CA PHE A 423 -3.62 -22.31 -8.24
C PHE A 423 -3.37 -23.23 -9.44
N PRO A 424 -3.53 -24.55 -9.29
CA PRO A 424 -3.21 -25.52 -10.34
C PRO A 424 -3.92 -25.22 -11.66
N ASP A 425 -5.20 -24.83 -11.63
CA ASP A 425 -5.98 -24.53 -12.84
C ASP A 425 -5.33 -23.42 -13.70
N LEU A 426 -4.71 -22.42 -13.07
CA LEU A 426 -4.01 -21.34 -13.77
C LEU A 426 -2.70 -21.83 -14.40
N GLN A 427 -1.96 -22.71 -13.72
CA GLN A 427 -0.77 -23.34 -14.29
C GLN A 427 -1.13 -24.22 -15.49
N LEU A 428 -2.17 -25.07 -15.36
CA LEU A 428 -2.63 -25.95 -16.42
C LEU A 428 -3.10 -25.13 -17.63
N GLY A 429 -3.90 -24.08 -17.40
CA GLY A 429 -4.38 -23.18 -18.46
C GLY A 429 -3.24 -22.47 -19.20
N GLN A 430 -2.20 -22.02 -18.49
CA GLN A 430 -1.02 -21.40 -19.10
C GLN A 430 -0.27 -22.38 -20.04
N MET A 431 -0.10 -23.64 -19.62
CA MET A 431 0.54 -24.68 -20.45
C MET A 431 -0.31 -25.01 -21.69
N GLU A 432 -1.63 -25.07 -21.55
CA GLU A 432 -2.55 -25.31 -22.67
C GLU A 432 -2.53 -24.18 -23.69
N LEU A 433 -2.48 -22.93 -23.23
CA LEU A 433 -2.34 -21.77 -24.11
C LEU A 433 -1.06 -21.91 -24.95
N GLY A 434 0.03 -22.34 -24.32
CA GLY A 434 1.33 -22.53 -24.98
C GLY A 434 1.39 -23.60 -26.04
N ALA A 435 0.71 -24.70 -25.82
CA ALA A 435 0.63 -25.77 -26.81
C ALA A 435 0.00 -25.32 -28.14
N ARG A 436 -0.84 -24.27 -28.12
CA ARG A 436 -1.49 -23.71 -29.33
C ARG A 436 -0.51 -23.01 -30.27
N PHE A 437 0.63 -22.56 -29.74
CA PHE A 437 1.68 -21.89 -30.49
C PHE A 437 2.86 -22.81 -30.82
N GLN A 438 2.73 -24.12 -30.56
CA GLN A 438 3.76 -25.07 -30.96
C GLN A 438 3.91 -25.08 -32.49
N ARG A 439 5.16 -25.00 -32.95
CA ARG A 439 5.52 -24.98 -34.36
C ARG A 439 5.31 -26.32 -35.06
N GLU A 440 5.32 -26.30 -36.39
CA GLU A 440 5.20 -27.51 -37.20
C GLU A 440 6.34 -28.51 -36.98
N ASP A 441 7.56 -28.01 -36.74
CA ASP A 441 8.76 -28.80 -36.41
C ASP A 441 8.78 -29.29 -34.95
N GLY A 442 7.72 -29.02 -34.19
CA GLY A 442 7.54 -29.47 -32.81
C GLY A 442 8.21 -28.59 -31.75
N ARG A 443 8.91 -27.52 -32.12
CA ARG A 443 9.46 -26.57 -31.15
C ARG A 443 8.36 -25.81 -30.41
N VAL A 444 8.50 -25.73 -29.10
CA VAL A 444 7.62 -24.94 -28.22
C VAL A 444 8.07 -23.48 -28.22
N HIS A 445 7.13 -22.57 -27.98
CA HIS A 445 7.39 -21.14 -27.88
C HIS A 445 8.28 -20.80 -26.69
N HIS A 446 8.97 -19.66 -26.74
CA HIS A 446 9.73 -19.15 -25.61
C HIS A 446 8.83 -18.32 -24.68
N PHE A 447 8.10 -17.32 -25.18
CA PHE A 447 7.10 -16.57 -24.39
C PHE A 447 5.92 -16.05 -25.23
N PHE A 448 4.81 -15.64 -24.60
CA PHE A 448 3.73 -14.89 -25.27
C PHE A 448 3.88 -13.40 -25.10
N THR A 449 3.44 -12.66 -26.12
CA THR A 449 3.28 -11.20 -26.03
C THR A 449 2.25 -10.83 -24.97
N PRO A 450 2.28 -9.58 -24.43
CA PRO A 450 1.42 -9.19 -23.31
C PRO A 450 -0.10 -9.25 -23.55
N ASP A 451 -0.54 -9.52 -24.77
CA ASP A 451 -1.95 -9.72 -25.13
C ASP A 451 -2.32 -11.18 -25.42
N PHE A 452 -1.42 -12.13 -25.17
CA PHE A 452 -1.68 -13.56 -25.36
C PHE A 452 -2.00 -13.97 -26.81
N CYS A 453 -1.80 -13.07 -27.79
CA CYS A 453 -2.19 -13.27 -29.18
C CYS A 453 -1.07 -13.82 -30.07
N SER A 454 0.18 -13.67 -29.63
CA SER A 454 1.36 -14.08 -30.39
C SER A 454 2.47 -14.55 -29.45
N VAL A 455 3.44 -15.24 -30.02
CA VAL A 455 4.70 -15.61 -29.37
C VAL A 455 5.85 -14.84 -30.01
N ASP A 456 7.02 -14.92 -29.40
CA ASP A 456 8.25 -14.43 -30.00
C ASP A 456 8.59 -15.14 -31.33
N ASP A 457 9.34 -14.45 -32.19
CA ASP A 457 9.77 -14.96 -33.49
C ASP A 457 11.25 -15.38 -33.45
N GLY A 458 11.49 -16.67 -33.30
CA GLY A 458 12.80 -17.28 -33.51
C GLY A 458 13.76 -17.30 -32.31
N PHE A 459 13.29 -17.10 -31.08
CA PHE A 459 14.11 -17.30 -29.88
C PHE A 459 14.08 -18.78 -29.44
N ASP A 460 14.64 -19.67 -30.28
CA ASP A 460 14.62 -21.11 -30.03
C ASP A 460 15.70 -21.54 -29.05
N ARG A 461 15.33 -22.36 -28.06
CA ARG A 461 16.23 -23.00 -27.10
C ARG A 461 15.99 -24.51 -27.05
N VAL A 462 17.07 -25.29 -26.97
CA VAL A 462 16.99 -26.76 -27.03
C VAL A 462 16.43 -27.39 -25.74
N ASP A 463 16.54 -26.71 -24.60
CA ASP A 463 16.05 -27.18 -23.31
C ASP A 463 14.53 -27.03 -23.11
N MET A 464 13.87 -26.15 -23.87
CA MET A 464 12.44 -25.86 -23.68
C MET A 464 11.55 -27.05 -23.98
N ASN A 465 11.78 -27.81 -25.06
CA ASN A 465 10.97 -28.98 -25.38
C ASN A 465 11.05 -30.07 -24.27
N PRO A 466 12.23 -30.48 -23.78
CA PRO A 466 12.33 -31.37 -22.63
C PRO A 466 11.66 -30.80 -21.38
N GLN A 467 11.87 -29.50 -21.09
CA GLN A 467 11.25 -28.82 -19.95
C GLN A 467 9.72 -28.80 -20.04
N TYR A 468 9.16 -28.57 -21.23
CA TYR A 468 7.72 -28.63 -21.50
C TYR A 468 7.15 -30.00 -21.14
N VAL A 469 7.77 -31.08 -21.61
CA VAL A 469 7.32 -32.45 -21.30
C VAL A 469 7.42 -32.75 -19.80
N LEU A 470 8.49 -32.28 -19.16
CA LEU A 470 8.67 -32.41 -17.72
C LEU A 470 7.63 -31.60 -16.93
N LEU A 471 7.29 -30.39 -17.38
CA LEU A 471 6.23 -29.56 -16.80
C LEU A 471 4.88 -30.25 -16.89
N VAL A 472 4.50 -30.73 -18.07
CA VAL A 472 3.22 -31.45 -18.26
C VAL A 472 3.14 -32.69 -17.37
N CYS A 473 4.23 -33.46 -17.29
CA CYS A 473 4.29 -34.63 -16.42
C CYS A 473 4.20 -34.25 -14.93
N ARG A 474 4.93 -33.20 -14.49
CA ARG A 474 4.87 -32.68 -13.12
C ARG A 474 3.44 -32.25 -12.78
N ASP A 475 2.82 -31.47 -13.65
CA ASP A 475 1.49 -30.91 -13.43
C ASP A 475 0.46 -32.04 -13.35
N TYR A 476 0.55 -33.05 -14.21
CA TYR A 476 -0.26 -34.26 -14.14
C TYR A 476 -0.04 -35.06 -12.86
N LEU A 477 1.20 -35.28 -12.44
CA LEU A 477 1.48 -36.03 -11.20
C LEU A 477 1.00 -35.27 -9.95
N TRP A 478 0.91 -33.94 -10.02
CA TRP A 478 0.40 -33.11 -8.95
C TRP A 478 -1.12 -33.12 -8.86
N THR A 479 -1.81 -33.04 -10.00
CA THR A 479 -3.29 -32.91 -10.05
C THR A 479 -4.02 -34.22 -10.25
N GLY A 480 -3.37 -35.22 -10.84
CA GLY A 480 -4.00 -36.46 -11.30
C GLY A 480 -4.86 -36.30 -12.56
N ASP A 481 -4.82 -35.16 -13.24
CA ASP A 481 -5.70 -34.87 -14.37
C ASP A 481 -5.25 -35.57 -15.67
N THR A 482 -5.79 -36.76 -15.93
CA THR A 482 -5.55 -37.50 -17.18
C THR A 482 -6.14 -36.78 -18.41
N GLY A 483 -7.19 -35.96 -18.25
CA GLY A 483 -7.80 -35.20 -19.34
C GLY A 483 -6.84 -34.14 -19.90
N TYR A 484 -6.15 -33.44 -19.00
CA TYR A 484 -5.08 -32.51 -19.32
C TYR A 484 -3.98 -33.15 -20.17
N VAL A 485 -3.46 -34.33 -19.75
CA VAL A 485 -2.43 -35.05 -20.51
C VAL A 485 -2.95 -35.46 -21.89
N LYS A 486 -4.17 -36.00 -21.99
CA LYS A 486 -4.76 -36.38 -23.28
C LYS A 486 -4.85 -35.21 -24.26
N LYS A 487 -5.20 -34.03 -23.75
CA LYS A 487 -5.29 -32.82 -24.57
C LYS A 487 -3.92 -32.36 -25.09
N LEU A 488 -2.88 -32.46 -24.27
CA LEU A 488 -1.51 -32.07 -24.64
C LEU A 488 -0.72 -33.18 -25.35
N TRP A 489 -1.23 -34.41 -25.39
CA TRP A 489 -0.53 -35.57 -25.92
C TRP A 489 0.05 -35.39 -27.34
N PRO A 490 -0.70 -34.87 -28.33
CA PRO A 490 -0.14 -34.63 -29.66
C PRO A 490 1.03 -33.64 -29.64
N SER A 491 0.97 -32.65 -28.74
CA SER A 491 2.02 -31.65 -28.59
C SER A 491 3.28 -32.24 -27.93
N ILE A 492 3.11 -33.12 -26.95
CA ILE A 492 4.20 -33.87 -26.31
C ILE A 492 4.96 -34.71 -27.35
N ILE A 493 4.24 -35.47 -28.18
CA ILE A 493 4.86 -36.30 -29.23
C ILE A 493 5.73 -35.45 -30.15
N LYS A 494 5.17 -34.36 -30.69
CA LYS A 494 5.91 -33.42 -31.54
C LYS A 494 7.13 -32.82 -30.84
N ALA A 495 7.00 -32.48 -29.56
CA ALA A 495 8.10 -31.91 -28.80
C ALA A 495 9.25 -32.90 -28.63
N MET A 496 8.93 -34.16 -28.36
CA MET A 496 9.90 -35.25 -28.25
C MET A 496 10.57 -35.56 -29.60
N ASP A 497 9.77 -35.70 -30.67
CA ASP A 497 10.28 -35.99 -32.02
C ASP A 497 11.19 -34.89 -32.56
N SER A 498 10.94 -33.62 -32.18
CA SER A 498 11.79 -32.48 -32.56
C SER A 498 13.20 -32.59 -31.97
N ILE A 499 13.31 -32.97 -30.70
CA ILE A 499 14.60 -33.04 -29.99
C ILE A 499 15.37 -34.31 -30.33
N GLU A 500 14.67 -35.42 -30.60
CA GLU A 500 15.28 -36.66 -31.07
C GLU A 500 16.09 -36.44 -32.37
N GLN A 501 15.70 -35.50 -33.23
CA GLN A 501 16.42 -35.17 -34.47
C GLN A 501 17.79 -34.48 -34.25
N LEU A 502 18.08 -34.02 -33.03
CA LEU A 502 19.31 -33.30 -32.72
C LEU A 502 20.47 -34.21 -32.31
N ASP A 503 20.22 -35.52 -32.23
CA ASP A 503 21.24 -36.56 -32.07
C ASP A 503 21.80 -36.93 -33.46
N ARG A 504 23.05 -36.54 -33.75
CA ARG A 504 23.69 -36.84 -35.05
C ARG A 504 24.58 -38.08 -35.01
N ASP A 505 25.05 -38.50 -33.84
CA ASP A 505 25.93 -39.66 -33.69
C ASP A 505 25.18 -40.96 -33.30
N GLY A 506 23.88 -40.86 -33.04
CA GLY A 506 22.97 -41.97 -32.75
C GLY A 506 23.17 -42.54 -31.35
N ASP A 507 23.77 -41.78 -30.43
CA ASP A 507 24.07 -42.23 -29.07
C ASP A 507 22.91 -42.03 -28.08
N GLY A 508 21.78 -41.50 -28.55
CA GLY A 508 20.58 -41.22 -27.78
C GLY A 508 20.58 -39.85 -27.09
N LEU A 509 21.54 -38.96 -27.35
CA LEU A 509 21.66 -37.65 -26.72
C LEU A 509 21.75 -36.51 -27.76
N PRO A 510 21.07 -35.37 -27.53
CA PRO A 510 21.24 -34.19 -28.37
C PRO A 510 22.69 -33.69 -28.36
N ASP A 511 23.26 -33.51 -29.55
CA ASP A 511 24.64 -33.01 -29.74
C ASP A 511 24.72 -31.76 -30.63
N THR A 512 23.58 -31.34 -31.20
CA THR A 512 23.47 -30.15 -32.05
C THR A 512 22.50 -29.12 -31.49
N GLU A 513 22.72 -27.86 -31.89
CA GLU A 513 21.98 -26.68 -31.43
C GLU A 513 22.07 -26.42 -29.91
N THR A 514 22.96 -27.13 -29.21
CA THR A 514 23.07 -27.05 -27.74
C THR A 514 23.60 -25.72 -27.21
N GLY A 515 24.08 -24.85 -28.10
CA GLY A 515 24.50 -23.48 -27.78
C GLY A 515 23.36 -22.56 -27.33
N SER A 516 22.11 -22.83 -27.76
CA SER A 516 20.92 -22.04 -27.41
C SER A 516 20.12 -22.74 -26.30
N ASN A 517 20.22 -22.24 -25.08
CA ASN A 517 19.58 -22.80 -23.88
C ASN A 517 19.35 -21.70 -22.83
N THR A 518 18.64 -21.96 -21.73
CA THR A 518 18.29 -20.94 -20.71
C THR A 518 19.48 -20.12 -20.18
N TYR A 519 20.69 -20.69 -20.14
CA TYR A 519 21.92 -19.96 -19.85
C TYR A 519 22.37 -19.21 -21.10
N ASP A 520 21.58 -18.19 -21.47
CA ASP A 520 21.67 -17.45 -22.73
C ASP A 520 23.03 -16.79 -23.00
N ALA A 521 23.75 -16.42 -21.95
CA ALA A 521 25.10 -15.90 -22.01
C ALA A 521 26.21 -16.99 -22.10
N TRP A 522 25.85 -18.28 -22.02
CA TRP A 522 26.81 -19.39 -21.98
C TRP A 522 26.56 -20.42 -23.10
N HIS A 523 27.37 -20.31 -24.16
CA HIS A 523 27.26 -21.17 -25.33
C HIS A 523 27.84 -22.58 -25.09
N PHE A 524 26.98 -23.58 -24.86
CA PHE A 524 27.40 -24.97 -24.75
C PHE A 524 27.76 -25.59 -26.11
N ARG A 525 28.44 -26.74 -26.11
CA ARG A 525 28.85 -27.47 -27.33
C ARG A 525 28.83 -28.97 -27.10
N GLY A 526 28.59 -29.73 -28.16
CA GLY A 526 28.52 -31.20 -28.11
C GLY A 526 27.32 -31.62 -27.28
N THR A 527 27.54 -32.52 -26.33
CA THR A 527 26.54 -33.16 -25.46
C THR A 527 26.65 -32.60 -24.02
N PRO A 528 26.08 -31.42 -23.69
CA PRO A 528 26.29 -30.79 -22.40
C PRO A 528 25.45 -31.47 -21.33
N SER A 529 26.01 -31.63 -20.12
CA SER A 529 25.33 -32.34 -19.02
C SER A 529 23.93 -31.83 -18.73
N TYR A 530 23.73 -30.51 -18.76
CA TYR A 530 22.43 -29.88 -18.54
C TYR A 530 21.37 -30.35 -19.55
N ILE A 531 21.62 -30.17 -20.85
CA ILE A 531 20.68 -30.54 -21.93
C ILE A 531 20.43 -32.04 -21.95
N SER A 532 21.49 -32.83 -21.88
CA SER A 532 21.39 -34.28 -21.96
C SER A 532 20.66 -34.86 -20.74
N SER A 533 20.85 -34.30 -19.54
CA SER A 533 20.09 -34.73 -18.35
C SER A 533 18.61 -34.40 -18.45
N LEU A 534 18.25 -33.21 -18.97
CA LEU A 534 16.86 -32.82 -19.22
C LEU A 534 16.20 -33.75 -20.25
N TRP A 535 16.91 -34.07 -21.33
CA TRP A 535 16.42 -34.99 -22.35
C TRP A 535 16.13 -36.39 -21.80
N LEU A 536 17.06 -36.96 -21.03
CA LEU A 536 16.86 -38.27 -20.40
C LEU A 536 15.69 -38.23 -19.40
N ALA A 537 15.54 -37.15 -18.64
CA ALA A 537 14.39 -36.97 -17.76
C ALA A 537 13.08 -36.87 -18.55
N ALA A 538 13.06 -36.15 -19.67
CA ALA A 538 11.90 -36.04 -20.55
C ALA A 538 11.52 -37.37 -21.17
N LEU A 539 12.47 -38.20 -21.61
CA LEU A 539 12.20 -39.56 -22.09
C LEU A 539 11.55 -40.44 -21.02
N LEU A 540 12.02 -40.34 -19.77
CA LEU A 540 11.42 -41.03 -18.64
C LEU A 540 9.98 -40.54 -18.37
N ALA A 541 9.78 -39.23 -18.36
CA ALA A 541 8.47 -38.62 -18.16
C ALA A 541 7.48 -38.98 -19.28
N ALA A 542 7.89 -38.82 -20.54
CA ALA A 542 7.08 -39.17 -21.70
C ALA A 542 6.72 -40.65 -21.70
N SER A 543 7.67 -41.55 -21.37
CA SER A 543 7.39 -42.98 -21.23
C SER A 543 6.37 -43.28 -20.13
N ARG A 544 6.44 -42.56 -18.99
CA ARG A 544 5.44 -42.69 -17.94
C ARG A 544 4.05 -42.24 -18.41
N LEU A 545 3.96 -41.08 -19.06
CA LEU A 545 2.70 -40.59 -19.61
C LEU A 545 2.13 -41.54 -20.67
N ALA A 546 2.97 -42.10 -21.55
CA ALA A 546 2.59 -43.12 -22.52
C ALA A 546 1.98 -44.35 -21.85
N ALA A 547 2.61 -44.84 -20.77
CA ALA A 547 2.12 -45.98 -20.02
C ALA A 547 0.71 -45.72 -19.44
N ASP A 548 0.52 -44.56 -18.82
CA ASP A 548 -0.74 -44.16 -18.19
C ASP A 548 -1.86 -43.93 -19.25
N LEU A 549 -1.50 -43.56 -20.48
CA LEU A 549 -2.43 -43.44 -21.61
C LEU A 549 -2.64 -44.75 -22.39
N GLY A 550 -1.85 -45.79 -22.14
CA GLY A 550 -1.90 -47.06 -22.86
C GLY A 550 -1.14 -47.09 -24.20
N GLU A 551 -0.29 -46.10 -24.45
CA GLU A 551 0.51 -45.91 -25.67
C GLU A 551 1.78 -46.76 -25.67
N ARG A 552 1.60 -48.09 -25.76
CA ARG A 552 2.67 -49.08 -25.54
C ARG A 552 3.86 -48.97 -26.49
N GLU A 553 3.63 -48.61 -27.75
CA GLU A 553 4.71 -48.50 -28.75
C GLU A 553 5.61 -47.29 -28.46
N LEU A 554 5.01 -46.12 -28.20
CA LEU A 554 5.74 -44.91 -27.80
C LEU A 554 6.46 -45.11 -26.46
N GLN A 555 5.81 -45.77 -25.51
CA GLN A 555 6.44 -46.15 -24.24
C GLN A 555 7.73 -46.95 -24.48
N ALA A 556 7.66 -48.00 -25.31
CA ALA A 556 8.81 -48.85 -25.61
C ALA A 556 9.91 -48.11 -26.37
N LYS A 557 9.55 -47.27 -27.36
CA LYS A 557 10.49 -46.40 -28.10
C LYS A 557 11.29 -45.54 -27.14
N TRP A 558 10.62 -44.75 -26.30
CA TRP A 558 11.30 -43.83 -25.39
C TRP A 558 12.09 -44.53 -24.28
N GLN A 559 11.65 -45.71 -23.81
CA GLN A 559 12.46 -46.52 -22.87
C GLN A 559 13.74 -47.05 -23.49
N SER A 560 13.69 -47.49 -24.75
CA SER A 560 14.87 -47.94 -25.49
C SER A 560 15.87 -46.78 -25.65
N LEU A 561 15.38 -45.62 -26.10
CA LEU A 561 16.21 -44.43 -26.27
C LEU A 561 16.81 -43.94 -24.95
N LEU A 562 16.03 -43.96 -23.86
CA LEU A 562 16.50 -43.65 -22.51
C LEU A 562 17.63 -44.58 -22.07
N ALA A 563 17.52 -45.89 -22.34
CA ALA A 563 18.55 -46.86 -21.97
C ALA A 563 19.87 -46.60 -22.72
N THR A 564 19.80 -46.31 -24.02
CA THR A 564 20.96 -45.95 -24.85
C THR A 564 21.59 -44.64 -24.35
N GLY A 565 20.80 -43.57 -24.26
CA GLY A 565 21.30 -42.26 -23.86
C GLY A 565 21.88 -42.23 -22.44
N ARG A 566 21.32 -42.98 -21.48
CA ARG A 566 21.90 -43.11 -20.12
C ARG A 566 23.31 -43.70 -20.14
N LYS A 567 23.53 -44.72 -20.98
CA LYS A 567 24.84 -45.34 -21.13
C LYS A 567 25.83 -44.34 -21.73
N SER A 568 25.43 -43.63 -22.77
CA SER A 568 26.26 -42.63 -23.44
C SER A 568 26.57 -41.44 -22.52
N PHE A 569 25.60 -40.99 -21.73
CA PHE A 569 25.74 -39.87 -20.79
C PHE A 569 26.81 -40.16 -19.74
N GLU A 570 26.74 -41.34 -19.12
CA GLU A 570 27.76 -41.77 -18.15
C GLU A 570 29.14 -41.88 -18.81
N GLN A 571 29.22 -42.51 -19.99
CA GLN A 571 30.49 -42.69 -20.70
C GLN A 571 31.14 -41.38 -21.13
N LYS A 572 30.35 -40.40 -21.58
CA LYS A 572 30.84 -39.11 -22.09
C LYS A 572 31.16 -38.11 -20.98
N LEU A 573 30.36 -38.08 -19.91
CA LEU A 573 30.33 -36.94 -18.97
C LEU A 573 30.71 -37.27 -17.52
N TRP A 574 30.68 -38.55 -17.12
CA TRP A 574 31.08 -38.91 -15.77
C TRP A 574 32.59 -38.79 -15.59
N ASN A 575 33.00 -37.96 -14.63
CA ASN A 575 34.39 -37.88 -14.19
C ASN A 575 34.45 -38.07 -12.67
N ALA A 576 35.07 -39.18 -12.25
CA ALA A 576 35.17 -39.60 -10.85
C ALA A 576 35.86 -38.57 -9.92
N SER A 577 36.50 -37.53 -10.46
CA SER A 577 37.18 -36.48 -9.69
C SER A 577 36.28 -35.31 -9.24
N ARG A 578 35.03 -35.23 -9.69
CA ARG A 578 34.05 -34.21 -9.24
C ARG A 578 32.99 -34.88 -8.36
N ARG A 579 33.23 -34.92 -7.04
CA ARG A 579 32.21 -35.24 -6.02
C ARG A 579 31.80 -33.99 -5.28
#